data_AF-A0A183LPF3-F1
#
_entry.id   AF-A0A183LPF3-F1
#
_cell.length_a   1.000
_cell.length_b   1.000
_cell.length_c   1.000
_cell.angle_alpha   90.00
_cell.angle_beta   90.00
_cell.angle_gamma   90.00
#
_symmetry.space_group_name_H-M   'P 1'
#
loop_
_entity.id
_entity.type
_entity.pdbx_description
1 polymer ?
#
loop_
_entity_poly.entity_id
_entity_poly.type
_entity_poly.pdbx_seq_one_letter_code
_entity_poly.pdbx_strand_id
1 'polypeptide(L)'
;MPVSEKRNQINGEFVALQRLLTTCHVGGQRPHIHPAAAGRVRRRIGNVGGQRRLAARMRDASESEEDDRRVRNVMENLDIQPSDADHPKESSKKVGSKKAAKLAEKERRKEEREAEERYREHQRKIEDMEIEKRKKAEEAEEKAAAAAAAAEAKRREEEAAREQAEYERLKQEFSIEEEGVDVQQQDDKTKAMINAQIIAAIEEAKIIPVEHLAINLNLKTENRSLSG
;
A
#
# COMPACT_ATOMS: atom_id res chain seq x y z
N MET A 1 -6.85 -40.19 -14.39
CA MET A 1 -6.36 -39.45 -15.57
C MET A 1 -7.60 -39.15 -16.43
N PRO A 2 -8.01 -37.88 -16.58
CA PRO A 2 -7.27 -36.94 -17.43
C PRO A 2 -7.19 -35.50 -16.87
N VAL A 3 -5.97 -34.95 -16.90
CA VAL A 3 -5.68 -33.53 -16.68
C VAL A 3 -5.17 -33.00 -18.02
N SER A 4 -6.04 -32.52 -18.91
CA SER A 4 -5.55 -31.86 -20.14
C SER A 4 -6.48 -30.85 -20.81
N GLU A 5 -7.69 -30.58 -20.33
CA GLU A 5 -8.61 -29.66 -21.04
C GLU A 5 -8.53 -28.19 -20.61
N LYS A 6 -7.65 -27.81 -19.66
CA LYS A 6 -7.54 -26.41 -19.18
C LYS A 6 -6.21 -25.73 -19.49
N ARG A 7 -5.63 -25.97 -20.68
CA ARG A 7 -4.45 -25.20 -21.15
C ARG A 7 -4.64 -24.46 -22.46
N ASN A 8 -5.80 -24.56 -23.12
CA ASN A 8 -6.05 -23.90 -24.40
C ASN A 8 -7.04 -22.73 -24.33
N GLN A 9 -7.24 -22.13 -23.16
CA GLN A 9 -8.07 -20.92 -22.98
C GLN A 9 -7.27 -19.70 -22.49
N ILE A 10 -5.96 -19.66 -22.73
CA ILE A 10 -5.09 -18.53 -22.32
C ILE A 10 -4.43 -17.83 -23.52
N ASN A 11 -4.55 -18.35 -24.74
CA ASN A 11 -3.90 -17.78 -25.92
C ASN A 11 -4.89 -17.26 -26.98
N GLY A 12 -5.95 -16.56 -26.56
CA GLY A 12 -7.07 -16.17 -27.42
C GLY A 12 -7.43 -14.68 -27.51
N GLU A 13 -6.73 -13.78 -26.81
CA GLU A 13 -7.06 -12.33 -26.82
C GLU A 13 -5.82 -11.43 -27.02
N PHE A 14 -4.82 -11.89 -27.78
CA PHE A 14 -3.68 -11.02 -28.14
C PHE A 14 -3.65 -10.61 -29.62
N VAL A 15 -4.65 -10.96 -30.44
CA VAL A 15 -4.66 -10.61 -31.86
C VAL A 15 -6.09 -10.30 -32.33
N ALA A 16 -6.61 -9.10 -32.01
CA ALA A 16 -7.71 -8.48 -32.74
C ALA A 16 -7.95 -7.01 -32.36
N LEU A 17 -6.97 -6.11 -32.53
CA LEU A 17 -7.27 -4.70 -32.84
C LEU A 17 -6.23 -4.19 -33.83
N GLN A 18 -6.48 -4.51 -35.09
CA GLN A 18 -5.77 -3.99 -36.23
C GLN A 18 -6.35 -2.62 -36.63
N ARG A 19 -5.44 -1.68 -36.95
CA ARG A 19 -5.64 -0.50 -37.83
C ARG A 19 -6.61 0.60 -37.37
N LEU A 20 -6.03 1.68 -36.85
CA LEU A 20 -6.20 3.04 -37.38
C LEU A 20 -5.31 3.99 -36.56
N LEU A 21 -4.15 4.37 -37.10
CA LEU A 21 -3.44 5.63 -36.82
C LEU A 21 -2.11 5.64 -37.59
N THR A 22 -2.20 5.59 -38.92
CA THR A 22 -1.18 6.16 -39.80
C THR A 22 -1.70 7.50 -40.28
N THR A 23 -1.36 8.57 -39.55
CA THR A 23 -1.37 9.94 -40.08
C THR A 23 -0.04 10.59 -39.76
N CYS A 24 0.79 10.64 -40.79
CA CYS A 24 1.76 11.68 -41.10
C CYS A 24 1.84 12.85 -40.09
N HIS A 25 2.95 12.95 -39.36
CA HIS A 25 3.41 14.24 -38.84
C HIS A 25 4.69 14.64 -39.58
N VAL A 26 4.49 15.54 -40.54
CA VAL A 26 5.54 16.22 -41.30
C VAL A 26 6.37 17.04 -40.32
N GLY A 27 7.69 16.89 -40.41
CA GLY A 27 8.66 17.54 -39.55
C GLY A 27 8.48 19.05 -39.47
N GLY A 28 8.32 19.54 -38.24
CA GLY A 28 8.40 20.96 -37.92
C GLY A 28 9.78 21.51 -38.25
N GLN A 29 9.80 22.65 -38.92
CA GLN A 29 11.00 23.38 -39.31
C GLN A 29 11.79 23.81 -38.07
N ARG A 30 13.11 23.65 -38.14
CA ARG A 30 14.08 24.14 -37.15
C ARG A 30 13.96 25.68 -37.05
N PRO A 31 14.00 26.28 -35.85
CA PRO A 31 14.13 27.72 -35.75
C PRO A 31 15.55 28.13 -36.18
N HIS A 32 15.64 28.94 -37.23
CA HIS A 32 16.87 29.62 -37.63
C HIS A 32 17.27 30.62 -36.53
N ILE A 33 18.45 30.42 -35.94
CA ILE A 33 19.08 31.39 -35.04
C ILE A 33 19.91 32.35 -35.91
N HIS A 34 19.51 33.62 -35.97
CA HIS A 34 20.37 34.69 -36.49
C HIS A 34 21.21 35.27 -35.35
N PRO A 35 22.53 35.46 -35.53
CA PRO A 35 23.39 36.08 -34.52
C PRO A 35 23.18 37.60 -34.46
N ALA A 36 23.55 38.14 -33.30
CA ALA A 36 23.31 39.49 -32.83
C ALA A 36 23.77 40.61 -33.77
N ALA A 37 22.96 41.67 -33.85
CA ALA A 37 23.39 43.01 -34.23
C ALA A 37 22.81 44.03 -33.24
N ALA A 38 23.67 44.91 -32.77
CA ALA A 38 23.49 45.83 -31.66
C ALA A 38 22.38 46.87 -31.87
N GLY A 39 21.75 47.31 -30.77
CA GLY A 39 21.09 48.62 -30.70
C GLY A 39 19.64 48.63 -30.20
N ARG A 40 19.45 49.33 -29.07
CA ARG A 40 18.21 49.82 -28.45
C ARG A 40 17.33 48.82 -27.69
N VAL A 41 17.39 48.97 -26.36
CA VAL A 41 16.43 48.49 -25.38
C VAL A 41 15.04 49.14 -25.64
N ARG A 42 14.16 48.44 -26.35
CA ARG A 42 12.71 48.64 -26.20
C ARG A 42 12.18 47.54 -25.29
N ARG A 43 11.92 47.90 -24.03
CA ARG A 43 11.20 47.03 -23.09
C ARG A 43 9.81 46.75 -23.68
N ARG A 44 9.59 45.54 -24.21
CA ARG A 44 8.22 45.02 -24.33
C ARG A 44 7.71 44.83 -22.91
N ILE A 45 6.84 45.73 -22.48
CA ILE A 45 6.01 45.56 -21.29
C ILE A 45 5.12 44.35 -21.59
N GLY A 46 5.61 43.16 -21.24
CA GLY A 46 4.78 41.97 -21.17
C GLY A 46 3.61 42.24 -20.24
N ASN A 47 2.49 41.59 -20.52
CA ASN A 47 1.15 41.81 -19.96
C ASN A 47 1.03 41.50 -18.44
N VAL A 48 1.90 42.09 -17.60
CA VAL A 48 1.93 41.94 -16.13
C VAL A 48 0.88 42.82 -15.46
N GLY A 49 0.34 43.82 -16.17
CA GLY A 49 -0.72 44.70 -15.68
C GLY A 49 -2.09 44.02 -15.54
N GLY A 50 -2.37 42.96 -16.30
CA GLY A 50 -3.65 42.24 -16.23
C GLY A 50 -3.76 41.35 -14.99
N GLN A 51 -2.69 40.63 -14.66
CA GLN A 51 -2.67 39.72 -13.51
C GLN A 51 -2.69 40.46 -12.16
N ARG A 52 -1.98 41.60 -12.04
CA ARG A 52 -2.04 42.43 -10.82
C ARG A 52 -3.41 43.06 -10.60
N ARG A 53 -4.15 43.42 -11.66
CA ARG A 53 -5.51 43.95 -11.54
C ARG A 53 -6.53 42.89 -11.11
N LEU A 54 -6.38 41.66 -11.59
CA LEU A 54 -7.21 40.54 -11.11
C LEU A 54 -6.91 40.20 -9.65
N ALA A 55 -5.62 40.13 -9.27
CA ALA A 55 -5.22 39.87 -7.88
C ALA A 55 -5.68 40.98 -6.92
N ALA A 56 -5.62 42.25 -7.31
CA ALA A 56 -6.14 43.35 -6.51
C ALA A 56 -7.67 43.27 -6.32
N ARG A 57 -8.42 42.91 -7.38
CA ARG A 57 -9.89 42.72 -7.30
C ARG A 57 -10.30 41.56 -6.42
N MET A 58 -9.52 40.48 -6.38
CA MET A 58 -9.78 39.35 -5.49
C MET A 58 -9.48 39.70 -4.02
N ARG A 59 -8.54 40.62 -3.77
CA ARG A 59 -8.18 41.07 -2.43
C ARG A 59 -9.21 42.04 -1.84
N ASP A 60 -9.74 42.96 -2.65
CA ASP A 60 -10.87 43.82 -2.28
C ASP A 60 -12.14 43.00 -2.00
N ALA A 61 -12.38 41.93 -2.76
CA ALA A 61 -13.52 41.04 -2.53
C ALA A 61 -13.43 40.27 -1.20
N SER A 62 -12.24 39.80 -0.82
CA SER A 62 -12.04 39.11 0.47
C SER A 62 -12.17 40.05 1.68
N GLU A 63 -11.72 41.31 1.58
CA GLU A 63 -11.88 42.29 2.66
C GLU A 63 -13.36 42.73 2.79
N SER A 64 -14.09 42.83 1.68
CA SER A 64 -15.55 43.10 1.70
C SER A 64 -16.35 41.96 2.34
N GLU A 65 -15.98 40.70 2.13
CA GLU A 65 -16.66 39.55 2.75
C GLU A 65 -16.46 39.47 4.28
N GLU A 66 -15.31 39.91 4.78
CA GLU A 66 -15.03 39.98 6.23
C GLU A 66 -15.79 41.13 6.91
N ASP A 67 -15.92 42.29 6.23
CA ASP A 67 -16.74 43.40 6.71
C ASP A 67 -18.24 43.08 6.67
N ASP A 68 -18.73 42.42 5.62
CA ASP A 68 -20.12 41.97 5.53
C ASP A 68 -20.48 40.94 6.62
N ARG A 69 -19.53 40.06 7.00
CA ARG A 69 -19.71 39.13 8.12
C ARG A 69 -19.71 39.85 9.48
N ARG A 70 -18.86 40.87 9.65
CA ARG A 70 -18.88 41.71 10.87
C ARG A 70 -20.18 42.50 11.01
N VAL A 71 -20.66 43.11 9.94
CA VAL A 71 -21.92 43.86 9.93
C VAL A 71 -23.11 42.92 10.20
N ARG A 72 -23.11 41.71 9.61
CA ARG A 72 -24.14 40.70 9.87
C ARG A 72 -24.16 40.22 11.33
N ASN A 73 -23.00 39.95 11.93
CA ASN A 73 -22.90 39.50 13.33
C ASN A 73 -23.30 40.60 14.34
N VAL A 74 -23.11 41.89 14.02
CA VAL A 74 -23.59 43.00 14.84
C VAL A 74 -25.10 43.19 14.70
N MET A 75 -25.66 42.92 13.51
CA MET A 75 -27.10 43.02 13.25
C MET A 75 -27.91 41.86 13.87
N GLU A 76 -27.30 40.69 14.08
CA GLU A 76 -27.93 39.51 14.71
C GLU A 76 -28.01 39.60 16.24
N ASN A 77 -27.23 40.48 16.89
CA ASN A 77 -27.22 40.68 18.35
C ASN A 77 -28.05 41.90 18.83
N LEU A 78 -28.76 42.58 17.93
CA LEU A 78 -29.72 43.61 18.28
C LEU A 78 -31.11 42.98 18.28
N ASP A 79 -31.61 42.66 19.48
CA ASP A 79 -33.03 42.38 19.76
C ASP A 79 -33.88 43.59 19.31
N ILE A 80 -34.25 43.59 18.03
CA ILE A 80 -35.21 44.54 17.46
C ILE A 80 -36.59 43.90 17.61
N GLN A 81 -37.34 44.43 18.57
CA GLN A 81 -38.79 44.24 18.67
C GLN A 81 -39.44 44.33 17.27
N PRO A 82 -40.45 43.50 16.96
CA PRO A 82 -41.13 43.56 15.68
C PRO A 82 -41.95 44.85 15.61
N SER A 83 -41.36 45.92 15.08
CA SER A 83 -42.10 47.10 14.68
C SER A 83 -42.79 46.78 13.35
N ASP A 84 -44.07 46.47 13.45
CA ASP A 84 -45.04 46.43 12.35
C ASP A 84 -45.04 47.74 11.55
N ALA A 85 -44.12 47.91 10.59
CA ALA A 85 -44.16 49.04 9.67
C ALA A 85 -43.20 48.86 8.49
N ASP A 86 -43.42 47.85 7.64
CA ASP A 86 -43.00 47.95 6.25
C ASP A 86 -43.90 47.05 5.38
N HIS A 87 -45.19 47.38 5.38
CA HIS A 87 -45.99 47.09 4.20
C HIS A 87 -45.44 47.95 3.07
N PRO A 88 -44.98 47.38 1.93
CA PRO A 88 -44.66 48.19 0.77
C PRO A 88 -45.96 48.86 0.35
N LYS A 89 -46.07 50.17 0.63
CA LYS A 89 -47.08 51.01 0.00
C LYS A 89 -46.82 50.94 -1.49
N GLU A 90 -47.54 50.04 -2.17
CA GLU A 90 -47.74 50.06 -3.60
C GLU A 90 -48.48 51.35 -3.95
N SER A 91 -47.74 52.46 -3.94
CA SER A 91 -48.17 53.64 -4.67
C SER A 91 -48.16 53.22 -6.13
N SER A 92 -49.33 52.91 -6.65
CA SER A 92 -49.64 52.59 -8.04
C SER A 92 -49.41 53.82 -8.94
N LYS A 93 -48.20 54.40 -8.85
CA LYS A 93 -47.67 55.32 -9.85
C LYS A 93 -47.49 54.47 -11.09
N LYS A 94 -48.43 54.60 -12.04
CA LYS A 94 -48.45 53.94 -13.35
C LYS A 94 -47.04 53.95 -13.94
N VAL A 95 -46.34 52.84 -13.79
CA VAL A 95 -45.00 52.68 -14.32
C VAL A 95 -45.18 52.58 -15.82
N GLY A 96 -44.69 53.57 -16.57
CA GLY A 96 -44.82 53.55 -18.04
C GLY A 96 -44.36 52.22 -18.62
N SER A 97 -45.01 51.72 -19.67
CA SER A 97 -44.84 50.33 -20.15
C SER A 97 -43.37 49.90 -20.33
N LYS A 98 -42.51 50.83 -20.78
CA LYS A 98 -41.07 50.61 -20.95
C LYS A 98 -40.33 50.35 -19.63
N LYS A 99 -40.73 51.00 -18.53
CA LYS A 99 -40.13 50.79 -17.20
C LYS A 99 -40.65 49.50 -16.56
N ALA A 100 -41.93 49.17 -16.77
CA ALA A 100 -42.50 47.89 -16.30
C ALA A 100 -41.83 46.70 -17.00
N ALA A 101 -41.65 46.77 -18.33
CA ALA A 101 -40.93 45.75 -19.08
C ALA A 101 -39.46 45.61 -18.65
N LYS A 102 -38.78 46.72 -18.30
CA LYS A 102 -37.38 46.68 -17.83
C LYS A 102 -37.23 46.12 -16.42
N LEU A 103 -38.21 46.31 -15.55
CA LEU A 103 -38.23 45.69 -14.22
C LEU A 103 -38.50 44.18 -14.34
N ALA A 104 -39.48 43.77 -15.15
CA ALA A 104 -39.73 42.36 -15.43
C ALA A 104 -38.52 41.64 -16.05
N GLU A 105 -37.82 42.28 -16.99
CA GLU A 105 -36.59 41.70 -17.56
C GLU A 105 -35.44 41.62 -16.54
N LYS A 106 -35.34 42.59 -15.62
CA LYS A 106 -34.32 42.58 -14.56
C LYS A 106 -34.60 41.50 -13.51
N GLU A 107 -35.87 41.27 -13.19
CA GLU A 107 -36.33 40.20 -12.31
C GLU A 107 -36.10 38.82 -12.94
N ARG A 108 -36.48 38.62 -14.20
CA ARG A 108 -36.20 37.38 -14.94
C ARG A 108 -34.71 37.05 -14.97
N ARG A 109 -33.85 38.04 -15.21
CA ARG A 109 -32.39 37.85 -15.20
C ARG A 109 -31.82 37.61 -13.80
N LYS A 110 -32.50 38.05 -12.75
CA LYS A 110 -32.10 37.77 -11.35
C LYS A 110 -32.51 36.35 -10.97
N GLU A 111 -33.71 35.94 -11.34
CA GLU A 111 -34.24 34.59 -11.14
C GLU A 111 -33.41 33.53 -11.89
N GLU A 112 -32.96 33.83 -13.11
CA GLU A 112 -32.07 32.94 -13.87
C GLU A 112 -30.72 32.72 -13.15
N ARG A 113 -30.14 33.77 -12.57
CA ARG A 113 -28.89 33.64 -11.79
C ARG A 113 -29.09 32.89 -10.49
N GLU A 114 -30.19 33.15 -9.79
CA GLU A 114 -30.50 32.46 -8.54
C GLU A 114 -30.80 30.97 -8.79
N ALA A 115 -31.47 30.62 -9.89
CA ALA A 115 -31.67 29.24 -10.30
C ALA A 115 -30.35 28.53 -10.63
N GLU A 116 -29.43 29.21 -11.34
CA GLU A 116 -28.11 28.66 -11.65
C GLU A 116 -27.23 28.48 -10.40
N GLU A 117 -27.25 29.44 -9.47
CA GLU A 117 -26.52 29.36 -8.20
C GLU A 117 -27.05 28.22 -7.32
N ARG A 118 -28.37 28.07 -7.19
CA ARG A 118 -28.98 26.95 -6.47
C ARG A 118 -28.65 25.61 -7.12
N TYR A 119 -28.59 25.54 -8.45
CA TYR A 119 -28.18 24.32 -9.14
C TYR A 119 -26.72 23.97 -8.83
N ARG A 120 -25.80 24.95 -8.87
CA ARG A 120 -24.39 24.73 -8.54
C ARG A 120 -24.18 24.30 -7.09
N GLU A 121 -24.89 24.92 -6.15
CA GLU A 121 -24.84 24.53 -4.75
C GLU A 121 -25.40 23.12 -4.52
N HIS A 122 -26.48 22.76 -5.21
CA HIS A 122 -27.06 21.43 -5.14
C HIS A 122 -26.11 20.36 -5.69
N GLN A 123 -25.43 20.63 -6.82
CA GLN A 123 -24.42 19.71 -7.36
C GLN A 123 -23.25 19.54 -6.39
N ARG A 124 -22.72 20.63 -5.82
CA ARG A 124 -21.66 20.56 -4.80
C ARG A 124 -22.07 19.71 -3.60
N LYS A 125 -23.29 19.91 -3.09
CA LYS A 125 -23.82 19.11 -1.98
C LYS A 125 -23.93 17.62 -2.32
N ILE A 126 -24.33 17.28 -3.54
CA ILE A 126 -24.38 15.88 -3.98
C ILE A 126 -22.97 15.28 -4.03
N GLU A 127 -22.03 15.99 -4.66
CA GLU A 127 -20.64 15.55 -4.78
C GLU A 127 -19.98 15.38 -3.41
N ASP A 128 -20.16 16.34 -2.49
CA ASP A 128 -19.64 16.28 -1.13
C ASP A 128 -20.22 15.07 -0.36
N MET A 129 -21.53 14.84 -0.48
CA MET A 129 -22.18 13.68 0.13
C MET A 129 -21.69 12.34 -0.46
N GLU A 130 -21.35 12.28 -1.75
CA GLU A 130 -20.79 11.10 -2.37
C GLU A 130 -19.34 10.86 -1.92
N ILE A 131 -18.52 11.93 -1.85
CA ILE A 131 -17.16 11.87 -1.35
C ILE A 131 -17.14 11.40 0.11
N GLU A 132 -18.02 11.94 0.96
CA GLU A 132 -18.14 11.50 2.34
C GLU A 132 -18.53 10.02 2.46
N LYS A 133 -19.48 9.55 1.62
CA LYS A 133 -19.87 8.14 1.61
C LYS A 133 -18.71 7.25 1.19
N ARG A 134 -17.94 7.64 0.16
CA ARG A 134 -16.76 6.90 -0.28
C ARG A 134 -15.69 6.85 0.80
N LYS A 135 -15.38 7.97 1.44
CA LYS A 135 -14.43 8.04 2.55
C LYS A 135 -14.86 7.16 3.73
N LYS A 136 -16.14 7.23 4.13
CA LYS A 136 -16.68 6.39 5.21
C LYS A 136 -16.62 4.89 4.86
N ALA A 137 -16.85 4.52 3.60
CA ALA A 137 -16.72 3.14 3.15
C ALA A 137 -15.27 2.66 3.18
N GLU A 138 -14.32 3.48 2.69
CA GLU A 138 -12.89 3.18 2.69
C GLU A 138 -12.34 3.04 4.13
N GLU A 139 -12.70 3.95 5.04
CA GLU A 139 -12.31 3.84 6.45
C GLU A 139 -12.91 2.60 7.13
N ALA A 140 -14.12 2.19 6.76
CA ALA A 140 -14.74 0.98 7.29
C ALA A 140 -14.04 -0.28 6.77
N GLU A 141 -13.65 -0.29 5.49
CA GLU A 141 -12.89 -1.38 4.88
C GLU A 141 -11.49 -1.50 5.49
N GLU A 142 -10.78 -0.39 5.68
CA GLU A 142 -9.46 -0.37 6.32
C GLU A 142 -9.53 -0.90 7.76
N LYS A 143 -10.54 -0.49 8.54
CA LYS A 143 -10.76 -1.01 9.91
C LYS A 143 -11.10 -2.50 9.91
N ALA A 144 -11.92 -2.97 8.96
CA ALA A 144 -12.26 -4.37 8.83
C ALA A 144 -11.04 -5.22 8.42
N ALA A 145 -10.24 -4.73 7.47
CA ALA A 145 -9.00 -5.37 7.03
C ALA A 145 -7.96 -5.43 8.15
N ALA A 146 -7.78 -4.35 8.91
CA ALA A 146 -6.88 -4.31 10.06
C ALA A 146 -7.32 -5.28 11.16
N ALA A 147 -8.63 -5.37 11.45
CA ALA A 147 -9.17 -6.32 12.41
C ALA A 147 -8.98 -7.78 11.94
N ALA A 148 -9.21 -8.07 10.66
CA ALA A 148 -8.98 -9.39 10.09
C ALA A 148 -7.50 -9.79 10.12
N ALA A 149 -6.60 -8.88 9.75
CA ALA A 149 -5.15 -9.10 9.80
C ALA A 149 -4.66 -9.35 11.24
N ALA A 150 -5.17 -8.59 12.22
CA ALA A 150 -4.85 -8.79 13.62
C ALA A 150 -5.36 -10.15 14.16
N ALA A 151 -6.54 -10.60 13.72
CA ALA A 151 -7.07 -11.91 14.08
C ALA A 151 -6.25 -13.06 13.45
N GLU A 152 -5.86 -12.91 12.19
CA GLU A 152 -5.01 -13.89 11.49
C GLU A 152 -3.61 -13.97 12.12
N ALA A 153 -3.02 -12.84 12.49
CA ALA A 153 -1.73 -12.79 13.18
C ALA A 153 -1.79 -13.55 14.51
N LYS A 154 -2.83 -13.32 15.32
CA LYS A 154 -3.03 -14.06 16.58
C LYS A 154 -3.18 -15.56 16.36
N ARG A 155 -3.93 -15.98 15.32
CA ARG A 155 -4.08 -17.40 15.00
C ARG A 155 -2.75 -18.04 14.61
N ARG A 156 -1.93 -17.36 13.81
CA ARG A 156 -0.58 -17.84 13.45
C ARG A 156 0.35 -17.91 14.65
N GLU A 157 0.30 -16.94 15.55
CA GLU A 157 1.12 -16.95 16.77
C GLU A 157 0.74 -18.14 17.68
N GLU A 158 -0.55 -18.43 17.84
CA GLU A 158 -1.01 -19.60 18.60
C GLU A 158 -0.62 -20.93 17.93
N GLU A 159 -0.74 -21.03 16.61
CA GLU A 159 -0.30 -22.20 15.83
C GLU A 159 1.22 -22.42 15.96
N ALA A 160 2.02 -21.36 15.79
CA ALA A 160 3.47 -21.43 15.92
C ALA A 160 3.91 -21.82 17.34
N ALA A 161 3.23 -21.32 18.37
CA ALA A 161 3.51 -21.68 19.77
C ALA A 161 3.20 -23.17 20.03
N ARG A 162 2.13 -23.72 19.44
CA ARG A 162 1.82 -25.16 19.55
C ARG A 162 2.86 -26.01 18.85
N GLU A 163 3.24 -25.64 17.63
CA GLU A 163 4.27 -26.36 16.87
C GLU A 163 5.63 -26.34 17.59
N GLN A 164 6.00 -25.22 18.21
CA GLN A 164 7.23 -25.14 19.03
C GLN A 164 7.16 -26.08 20.24
N ALA A 165 6.05 -26.11 20.96
CA ALA A 165 5.87 -27.02 22.09
C ALA A 165 5.91 -28.49 21.66
N GLU A 166 5.32 -28.83 20.51
CA GLU A 166 5.40 -30.17 19.92
C GLU A 166 6.84 -30.51 19.49
N TYR A 167 7.55 -29.56 18.90
CA TYR A 167 8.95 -29.75 18.51
C TYR A 167 9.85 -29.98 19.73
N GLU A 168 9.65 -29.24 20.82
CA GLU A 168 10.39 -29.45 22.07
C GLU A 168 10.09 -30.82 22.67
N ARG A 169 8.82 -31.25 22.67
CA ARG A 169 8.44 -32.59 23.11
C ARG A 169 9.10 -33.68 22.26
N LEU A 170 9.03 -33.57 20.94
CA LEU A 170 9.67 -34.52 20.03
C LEU A 170 11.19 -34.48 20.16
N LYS A 171 11.80 -33.32 20.37
CA LYS A 171 13.24 -33.19 20.62
C LYS A 171 13.66 -33.86 21.92
N GLN A 172 12.82 -33.80 22.96
CA GLN A 172 13.06 -34.50 24.22
C GLN A 172 12.90 -36.02 24.06
N GLU A 173 11.91 -36.46 23.28
CA GLU A 173 11.67 -37.89 22.99
C GLU A 173 12.72 -38.48 22.03
N PHE A 174 13.16 -37.71 21.04
CA PHE A 174 14.33 -37.97 20.20
C PHE A 174 15.63 -37.60 20.95
N SER A 175 15.83 -38.15 22.14
CA SER A 175 17.19 -38.35 22.62
C SER A 175 17.77 -39.47 21.75
N ILE A 176 18.72 -39.11 20.88
CA ILE A 176 19.49 -40.09 20.12
C ILE A 176 20.20 -40.96 21.16
N GLU A 177 19.72 -42.19 21.36
CA GLU A 177 20.52 -43.23 21.99
C GLU A 177 21.80 -43.31 21.16
N GLU A 178 22.94 -42.93 21.76
CA GLU A 178 24.27 -43.03 21.15
C GLU A 178 24.68 -44.51 20.98
N GLU A 179 23.84 -45.31 20.32
CA GLU A 179 24.20 -46.65 19.90
C GLU A 179 24.83 -46.54 18.51
N GLY A 180 26.16 -46.41 18.45
CA GLY A 180 26.86 -46.76 17.21
C GLY A 180 28.18 -46.09 16.87
N VAL A 181 28.80 -45.27 17.72
CA VAL A 181 30.23 -44.95 17.57
C VAL A 181 30.92 -44.94 18.93
N ASP A 182 30.80 -46.06 19.65
CA ASP A 182 31.79 -46.41 20.64
C ASP A 182 33.03 -46.90 19.87
N VAL A 183 33.72 -45.98 19.19
CA VAL A 183 35.17 -46.13 19.04
C VAL A 183 35.66 -45.94 20.45
N GLN A 184 35.61 -47.01 21.24
CA GLN A 184 36.22 -47.05 22.55
C GLN A 184 37.65 -46.62 22.31
N GLN A 185 37.96 -45.39 22.71
CA GLN A 185 39.33 -45.02 23.02
C GLN A 185 39.67 -45.94 24.18
N GLN A 186 40.09 -47.16 23.86
CA GLN A 186 40.53 -48.12 24.85
C GLN A 186 41.66 -47.42 25.59
N ASP A 187 41.38 -47.05 26.84
CA ASP A 187 42.34 -46.44 27.73
C ASP A 187 43.64 -47.24 27.67
N ASP A 188 44.79 -46.59 27.71
CA ASP A 188 46.07 -47.30 27.60
C ASP A 188 46.25 -48.39 28.68
N LYS A 189 45.49 -48.29 29.78
CA LYS A 189 45.37 -49.30 30.84
C LYS A 189 44.66 -50.59 30.38
N THR A 190 43.59 -50.49 29.58
CA THR A 190 42.86 -51.66 29.09
C THR A 190 43.70 -52.42 28.06
N LYS A 191 44.41 -51.70 27.19
CA LYS A 191 45.41 -52.27 26.28
C LYS A 191 46.53 -52.99 27.03
N ALA A 192 47.04 -52.40 28.11
CA ALA A 192 48.07 -53.03 28.94
C ALA A 192 47.59 -54.33 29.62
N MET A 193 46.34 -54.37 30.10
CA MET A 193 45.75 -55.59 30.66
C MET A 193 45.59 -56.70 29.61
N ILE A 194 45.06 -56.38 28.43
CA ILE A 194 44.88 -57.35 27.33
C ILE A 194 46.24 -57.93 26.92
N ASN A 195 47.27 -57.08 26.79
CA ASN A 195 48.62 -57.53 26.47
C ASN A 195 49.19 -58.48 27.53
N ALA A 196 49.01 -58.18 28.82
CA ALA A 196 49.48 -59.05 29.90
C ALA A 196 48.78 -60.43 29.88
N GLN A 197 47.48 -60.47 29.57
CA GLN A 197 46.72 -61.72 29.45
C GLN A 197 47.17 -62.55 28.24
N ILE A 198 47.49 -61.90 27.10
CA ILE A 198 48.05 -62.59 25.92
C ILE A 198 49.42 -63.21 26.25
N ILE A 199 50.30 -62.46 26.94
CA ILE A 199 51.63 -62.95 27.32
C ILE A 199 51.52 -64.16 28.24
N ALA A 200 50.67 -64.09 29.27
CA ALA A 200 50.45 -65.21 30.18
C ALA A 200 49.93 -66.47 29.47
N ALA A 201 49.01 -66.30 28.51
CA ALA A 201 48.50 -67.41 27.71
C ALA A 201 49.61 -68.07 26.87
N ILE A 202 50.47 -67.27 26.24
CA ILE A 202 51.61 -67.75 25.44
C ILE A 202 52.63 -68.49 26.29
N GLU A 203 52.89 -68.03 27.52
CA GLU A 203 53.82 -68.69 28.44
C GLU A 203 53.31 -70.05 28.93
N GLU A 204 51.99 -70.21 29.09
CA GLU A 204 51.38 -71.45 29.57
C GLU A 204 51.34 -72.55 28.50
N ALA A 205 51.06 -72.20 27.24
CA ALA A 205 50.84 -73.17 26.17
C ALA A 205 51.82 -73.00 25.00
N LYS A 206 52.49 -74.09 24.63
CA LYS A 206 53.51 -74.11 23.57
C LYS A 206 52.96 -73.81 22.16
N ILE A 207 51.70 -74.15 21.90
CA ILE A 207 51.03 -73.91 20.61
C ILE A 207 49.60 -73.47 20.93
N ILE A 208 49.20 -72.29 20.45
CA ILE A 208 47.87 -71.73 20.66
C ILE A 208 47.33 -71.23 19.32
N PRO A 209 46.16 -71.70 18.86
CA PRO A 209 45.51 -71.14 17.69
C PRO A 209 44.98 -69.73 17.99
N VAL A 210 45.13 -68.83 17.02
CA VAL A 210 44.79 -67.41 17.18
C VAL A 210 43.29 -67.22 17.41
N GLU A 211 42.44 -68.10 16.85
CA GLU A 211 40.99 -68.07 17.10
C GLU A 211 40.66 -68.29 18.57
N HIS A 212 41.39 -69.18 19.26
CA HIS A 212 41.15 -69.44 20.69
C HIS A 212 41.57 -68.27 21.58
N LEU A 213 42.67 -67.57 21.26
CA LEU A 213 43.06 -66.36 21.99
C LEU A 213 42.02 -65.25 21.82
N ALA A 214 41.50 -65.10 20.61
CA ALA A 214 40.49 -64.11 20.28
C ALA A 214 39.16 -64.39 20.98
N ILE A 215 38.73 -65.65 21.09
CA ILE A 215 37.52 -66.03 21.84
C ILE A 215 37.69 -65.71 23.33
N ASN A 216 38.83 -66.07 23.93
CA ASN A 216 39.07 -65.83 25.37
C ASN A 216 39.10 -64.34 25.73
N LEU A 217 39.54 -63.49 24.80
CA LEU A 217 39.68 -62.04 25.00
C LEU A 217 38.57 -61.22 24.33
N ASN A 218 37.57 -61.88 23.73
CA ASN A 218 36.51 -61.26 22.93
C ASN A 218 37.04 -60.30 21.84
N LEU A 219 38.15 -60.65 21.19
CA LEU A 219 38.74 -59.89 20.10
C LEU A 219 38.26 -60.42 18.74
N LYS A 220 38.20 -59.55 17.73
CA LYS A 220 37.91 -59.97 16.35
C LYS A 220 39.19 -60.37 15.65
N THR A 221 39.24 -61.57 15.06
CA THR A 221 40.36 -61.98 14.21
C THR A 221 40.20 -61.43 12.79
N GLU A 222 41.28 -60.86 12.26
CA GLU A 222 41.34 -60.49 10.84
C GLU A 222 41.97 -61.63 10.04
N ASN A 223 41.12 -62.41 9.36
CA ASN A 223 41.59 -63.42 8.43
C ASN A 223 42.00 -62.72 7.14
N ARG A 224 43.26 -62.29 7.06
CA ARG A 224 43.86 -61.80 5.82
C ARG A 224 44.05 -62.99 4.88
N SER A 225 43.02 -63.32 4.10
CA SER A 225 43.18 -64.24 2.98
C SER A 225 44.24 -63.67 2.06
N LEU A 226 45.36 -64.39 1.91
CA LEU A 226 46.32 -64.11 0.87
C LEU A 226 45.62 -64.41 -0.46
N SER A 227 45.06 -63.39 -1.10
CA SER A 227 44.70 -63.46 -2.51
C SER A 227 46.00 -63.56 -3.31
N GLY A 228 46.50 -64.79 -3.45
CA GLY A 228 47.56 -65.16 -4.39
C GLY A 228 46.97 -65.56 -5.73
#